data_AF-A0A9X1PBY0-F1
#
_entry.id   AF-A0A9X1PBY0-F1
#
_cell.length_a   1.000
_cell.length_b   1.000
_cell.length_c   1.000
_cell.angle_alpha   90.00
_cell.angle_beta   90.00
_cell.angle_gamma   90.00
#
_symmetry.space_group_name_H-M   'P 1'
#
loop_
_entity.id
_entity.type
_entity.pdbx_description
1 polymer ?
#
loop_
_entity_poly.entity_id
_entity_poly.type
_entity_poly.pdbx_seq_one_letter_code
_entity_poly.pdbx_strand_id
1 'polypeptide(L)'
;MNFGRAEIFLHIFFASICSLAYAQPEEPKVTRYDGKVSQKIVMTKDSPIYDHASGKRISYAVYDEMLRKNPGVYRTQPIFDKYGKASAFEIVKKSQLLIQGNGAVMQNSDLMPEVGEPLPPFVMHGLDGKEYNSEKLRGKYVLLGFWVKFEKPLYTFASTKVISTFIDENRKRGIEIVSLGTTLNTEDECLEAIPKRNCGFVPVPESYGFNQRYKISETPYFILLDKKGNIKAMAPHTEFSTISELVLR
;
A
#
# COMPACT_ATOMS: atom_id res chain seq x y z
N MET A 1 -52.91 -15.99 -76.92
CA MET A 1 -53.97 -15.24 -76.21
C MET A 1 -53.50 -15.00 -74.78
N ASN A 2 -53.56 -13.73 -74.37
CA ASN A 2 -52.93 -13.11 -73.19
C ASN A 2 -53.13 -13.82 -71.85
N PHE A 3 -52.04 -13.89 -71.07
CA PHE A 3 -51.95 -13.73 -69.61
C PHE A 3 -50.44 -13.53 -69.31
N GLY A 4 -49.94 -12.59 -68.51
CA GLY A 4 -50.49 -11.50 -67.71
C GLY A 4 -49.35 -10.53 -67.37
N ARG A 5 -49.69 -9.26 -67.10
CA ARG A 5 -48.77 -8.22 -66.63
C ARG A 5 -48.41 -8.48 -65.16
N ALA A 6 -47.12 -8.51 -64.84
CA ALA A 6 -46.60 -8.46 -63.48
C ALA A 6 -46.14 -7.02 -63.18
N GLU A 7 -46.67 -6.45 -62.10
CA GLU A 7 -46.30 -5.13 -61.60
C GLU A 7 -44.95 -5.17 -60.88
N ILE A 8 -44.12 -4.15 -61.13
CA ILE A 8 -42.77 -3.99 -60.61
C ILE A 8 -42.86 -3.21 -59.29
N PHE A 9 -42.53 -3.86 -58.17
CA PHE A 9 -42.35 -3.19 -56.88
C PHE A 9 -40.96 -2.54 -56.81
N LEU A 10 -40.93 -1.22 -56.71
CA LEU A 10 -39.74 -0.39 -56.50
C LEU A 10 -39.40 -0.35 -55.00
N HIS A 11 -38.38 -1.10 -54.55
CA HIS A 11 -37.85 -0.98 -53.20
C HIS A 11 -36.75 0.09 -53.14
N ILE A 12 -37.05 1.18 -52.43
CA ILE A 12 -36.12 2.25 -52.07
C ILE A 12 -35.18 1.71 -50.97
N PHE A 13 -33.91 1.53 -51.30
CA PHE A 13 -32.85 1.19 -50.35
C PHE A 13 -32.41 2.45 -49.58
N PHE A 14 -32.74 2.51 -48.30
CA PHE A 14 -32.25 3.55 -47.38
C PHE A 14 -30.84 3.15 -46.89
N ALA A 15 -29.80 3.81 -47.39
CA ALA A 15 -28.44 3.63 -46.91
C ALA A 15 -28.26 4.33 -45.56
N SER A 16 -28.18 3.55 -44.48
CA SER A 16 -27.89 4.05 -43.15
C SER A 16 -26.37 4.21 -43.00
N ILE A 17 -25.91 5.46 -42.96
CA ILE A 17 -24.51 5.83 -42.73
C ILE A 17 -24.23 5.62 -41.24
N CYS A 18 -23.58 4.50 -40.88
CA CYS A 18 -23.06 4.28 -39.54
C CYS A 18 -21.82 5.14 -39.32
N SER A 19 -21.96 6.22 -38.57
CA SER A 19 -20.83 6.97 -38.01
C SER A 19 -20.17 6.13 -36.91
N LEU A 20 -19.01 5.54 -37.21
CA LEU A 20 -18.13 4.96 -36.21
C LEU A 20 -17.56 6.09 -35.34
N ALA A 21 -18.18 6.33 -34.18
CA ALA A 21 -17.59 7.12 -33.13
C ALA A 21 -16.37 6.37 -32.57
N TYR A 22 -15.17 6.84 -32.91
CA TYR A 22 -13.94 6.43 -32.25
C TYR A 22 -14.02 6.86 -30.78
N ALA A 23 -14.34 5.91 -29.89
CA ALA A 23 -14.11 6.08 -28.47
C ALA A 23 -12.59 6.14 -28.25
N GLN A 24 -12.06 7.32 -27.93
CA GLN A 24 -10.71 7.43 -27.42
C GLN A 24 -10.65 6.69 -26.07
N PRO A 25 -9.64 5.86 -25.80
CA PRO A 25 -9.48 5.28 -24.48
C PRO A 25 -9.21 6.42 -23.49
N GLU A 26 -10.16 6.65 -22.58
CA GLU A 26 -9.90 7.53 -21.43
C GLU A 26 -8.67 6.98 -20.70
N GLU A 27 -7.64 7.83 -20.56
CA GLU A 27 -6.54 7.51 -19.66
C GLU A 27 -7.12 7.21 -18.27
N PRO A 28 -6.75 6.08 -17.64
CA PRO A 28 -7.33 5.73 -16.35
C PRO A 28 -6.94 6.81 -15.34
N LYS A 29 -7.91 7.66 -14.97
CA LYS A 29 -7.78 8.59 -13.86
C LYS A 29 -7.60 7.77 -12.59
N VAL A 30 -6.35 7.63 -12.17
CA VAL A 30 -5.98 7.01 -10.90
C VAL A 30 -6.46 7.94 -9.79
N THR A 31 -7.57 7.57 -9.16
CA THR A 31 -8.07 8.23 -7.96
C THR A 31 -7.24 7.76 -6.76
N ARG A 32 -6.80 8.71 -5.93
CA ARG A 32 -6.30 8.40 -4.59
C ARG A 32 -7.37 7.61 -3.84
N TYR A 33 -7.00 6.42 -3.34
CA TYR A 33 -7.91 5.63 -2.52
C TYR A 33 -7.89 6.16 -1.08
N ASP A 34 -8.86 7.02 -0.74
CA ASP A 34 -9.07 7.55 0.61
C ASP A 34 -9.93 6.61 1.50
N GLY A 35 -10.06 5.33 1.13
CA GLY A 35 -10.88 4.39 1.87
C GLY A 35 -10.36 4.18 3.28
N LYS A 36 -11.20 4.45 4.30
CA LYS A 36 -10.87 4.22 5.70
C LYS A 36 -10.79 2.71 5.99
N VAL A 37 -9.58 2.16 5.98
CA VAL A 37 -9.33 0.80 6.50
C VAL A 37 -9.43 0.85 8.03
N SER A 38 -10.42 0.16 8.61
CA SER A 38 -10.54 0.01 10.07
C SER A 38 -10.12 -1.40 10.52
N GLN A 39 -9.00 -1.51 11.22
CA GLN A 39 -8.64 -2.71 11.97
C GLN A 39 -9.06 -2.53 13.44
N LYS A 40 -9.78 -3.51 14.01
CA LYS A 40 -10.13 -3.50 15.43
C LYS A 40 -8.93 -4.01 16.24
N ILE A 41 -8.19 -3.08 16.84
CA ILE A 41 -7.08 -3.39 17.74
C ILE A 41 -7.59 -3.23 19.18
N VAL A 42 -7.49 -4.30 19.98
CA VAL A 42 -8.01 -4.33 21.35
C VAL A 42 -6.88 -4.09 22.34
N MET A 43 -7.05 -3.08 23.20
CA MET A 43 -6.19 -2.86 24.36
C MET A 43 -6.75 -3.61 25.57
N THR A 44 -5.89 -4.36 26.24
CA THR A 44 -6.19 -5.08 27.49
C THR A 44 -5.52 -4.38 28.68
N LYS A 45 -5.85 -4.78 29.91
CA LYS A 45 -5.21 -4.24 31.12
C LYS A 45 -3.69 -4.50 31.18
N ASP A 46 -3.25 -5.58 30.55
CA ASP A 46 -1.84 -6.00 30.50
C ASP A 46 -1.08 -5.40 29.31
N SER A 47 -1.79 -4.74 28.40
CA SER A 47 -1.17 -4.09 27.24
C SER A 47 -0.17 -3.02 27.71
N PRO A 48 1.05 -2.99 27.18
CA PRO A 48 1.98 -1.90 27.45
C PRO A 48 1.40 -0.58 26.94
N ILE A 49 1.38 0.44 27.80
CA ILE A 49 0.93 1.80 27.45
C ILE A 49 2.07 2.76 27.73
N TYR A 50 2.36 3.65 26.79
CA TYR A 50 3.41 4.66 26.91
C TYR A 50 2.79 6.05 26.82
N ASP A 51 3.28 6.99 27.63
CA ASP A 51 3.00 8.41 27.46
C ASP A 51 3.92 8.99 26.38
N HIS A 52 3.35 9.54 25.31
CA HIS A 52 4.11 10.06 24.17
C HIS A 52 5.11 11.13 24.57
N ALA A 53 4.70 12.04 25.46
CA ALA A 53 5.51 13.19 25.82
C ALA A 53 6.77 12.80 26.62
N SER A 54 6.66 11.81 27.51
CA SER A 54 7.77 11.38 28.36
C SER A 54 8.48 10.11 27.88
N GLY A 55 7.89 9.37 26.94
CA GLY A 55 8.33 8.03 26.54
C GLY A 55 8.22 6.97 27.64
N LYS A 56 7.63 7.30 28.81
CA LYS A 56 7.57 6.39 29.95
C LYS A 56 6.38 5.44 29.83
N ARG A 57 6.60 4.18 30.22
CA ARG A 57 5.52 3.22 30.38
C ARG A 57 4.64 3.62 31.56
N ILE A 58 3.32 3.60 31.36
CA ILE A 58 2.30 3.88 32.38
C ILE A 58 1.43 2.64 32.61
N SER A 59 0.86 2.53 33.81
CA SER A 59 -0.11 1.47 34.12
C SER A 59 -1.48 1.80 33.53
N TYR A 60 -2.34 0.79 33.38
CA TYR A 60 -3.72 1.01 32.95
C TYR A 60 -4.48 1.97 33.88
N ALA A 61 -4.23 1.91 35.20
CA ALA A 61 -4.87 2.80 36.17
C ALA A 61 -4.47 4.27 35.95
N VAL A 62 -3.19 4.53 35.68
CA VAL A 62 -2.71 5.89 35.35
C VAL A 62 -3.31 6.37 34.04
N TYR A 63 -3.34 5.50 33.02
CA TYR A 63 -3.98 5.78 31.74
C TYR A 63 -5.48 6.15 31.90
N ASP A 64 -6.24 5.34 32.64
CA ASP A 64 -7.67 5.56 32.89
C ASP A 64 -7.91 6.88 33.64
N GLU A 65 -7.09 7.16 34.66
CA GLU A 65 -7.15 8.40 35.41
C GLU A 65 -6.84 9.62 34.51
N MET A 66 -5.84 9.53 33.63
CA MET A 66 -5.50 10.60 32.68
C MET A 66 -6.68 10.93 31.77
N LEU A 67 -7.36 9.91 31.22
CA LEU A 67 -8.53 10.10 30.36
C LEU A 67 -9.73 10.68 31.12
N ARG A 68 -10.00 10.18 32.33
CA ARG A 68 -11.10 10.65 33.17
C ARG A 68 -10.92 12.10 33.60
N LYS A 69 -9.69 12.50 33.95
CA LYS A 69 -9.36 13.88 34.34
C LYS A 69 -9.35 14.85 33.16
N ASN A 70 -9.12 14.36 31.95
CA ASN A 70 -8.92 15.19 30.76
C ASN A 70 -9.79 14.69 29.59
N PRO A 71 -11.13 14.73 29.72
CA PRO A 71 -12.03 14.16 28.72
C PRO A 71 -11.79 14.80 27.35
N GLY A 72 -11.52 13.95 26.36
CA GLY A 72 -11.32 14.38 24.97
C GLY A 72 -9.98 15.06 24.66
N VAL A 73 -9.09 15.25 25.64
CA VAL A 73 -7.77 15.92 25.46
C VAL A 73 -6.75 14.99 24.82
N TYR A 74 -6.80 13.69 25.17
CA TYR A 74 -5.86 12.70 24.69
C TYR A 74 -6.49 11.80 23.63
N ARG A 75 -5.63 11.17 22.83
CA ARG A 75 -5.97 10.08 21.94
C ARG A 75 -5.01 8.92 22.17
N THR A 76 -5.55 7.71 22.14
CA THR A 76 -4.78 6.48 22.21
C THR A 76 -4.53 5.96 20.82
N GLN A 77 -3.29 5.58 20.51
CA GLN A 77 -2.92 4.97 19.24
C GLN A 77 -2.07 3.71 19.43
N PRO A 78 -2.22 2.70 18.58
CA PRO A 78 -1.39 1.49 18.63
C PRO A 78 0.05 1.78 18.17
N ILE A 79 1.00 1.12 18.83
CA ILE A 79 2.40 1.01 18.42
C ILE A 79 2.59 -0.36 17.78
N PHE A 80 3.09 -0.37 16.55
CA PHE A 80 3.36 -1.59 15.80
C PHE A 80 4.82 -2.02 15.95
N ASP A 81 5.06 -3.28 16.26
CA ASP A 81 6.41 -3.85 16.40
C ASP A 81 7.05 -4.18 15.04
N LYS A 82 8.26 -4.78 15.06
CA LYS A 82 8.97 -5.21 13.85
C LYS A 82 8.23 -6.27 13.03
N TYR A 83 7.21 -6.93 13.57
CA TYR A 83 6.36 -7.90 12.86
C TYR A 83 5.11 -7.24 12.27
N GLY A 84 4.98 -5.92 12.38
CA GLY A 84 3.77 -5.20 11.95
C GLY A 84 2.57 -5.49 12.83
N LYS A 85 2.77 -5.99 14.06
CA LYS A 85 1.70 -6.30 15.01
C LYS A 85 1.57 -5.19 16.04
N ALA A 86 0.33 -4.83 16.37
CA ALA A 86 0.07 -3.91 17.47
C ALA A 86 0.50 -4.59 18.78
N SER A 87 1.58 -4.09 19.38
CA SER A 87 2.23 -4.71 20.55
C SER A 87 2.15 -3.84 21.81
N ALA A 88 1.86 -2.55 21.62
CA ALA A 88 1.73 -1.57 22.68
C ALA A 88 0.79 -0.44 22.23
N PHE A 89 0.51 0.47 23.15
CA PHE A 89 -0.29 1.65 22.91
C PHE A 89 0.44 2.89 23.41
N GLU A 90 0.10 4.00 22.80
CA GLU A 90 0.60 5.31 23.18
C GLU A 90 -0.57 6.24 23.44
N ILE A 91 -0.50 6.98 24.53
CA ILE A 91 -1.39 8.11 24.80
C ILE A 91 -0.71 9.40 24.34
N VAL A 92 -1.36 10.13 23.44
CA VAL A 92 -0.85 11.38 22.84
C VAL A 92 -1.83 12.51 23.11
N LYS A 93 -1.34 13.72 23.41
CA LYS A 93 -2.23 14.89 23.48
C LYS A 93 -2.70 15.24 22.08
N LYS A 94 -4.01 15.49 21.92
CA LYS A 94 -4.57 15.88 20.61
C LYS A 94 -3.94 17.13 20.03
N SER A 95 -3.51 18.08 20.87
CA SER A 95 -2.80 19.29 20.43
C SER A 95 -1.43 19.01 19.82
N GLN A 96 -0.85 17.83 20.06
CA GLN A 96 0.39 17.37 19.44
C GLN A 96 0.13 16.60 18.14
N LEU A 97 -1.13 16.32 17.82
CA LEU A 97 -1.53 15.67 16.59
C LEU A 97 -2.01 16.75 15.60
N LEU A 98 -1.61 16.63 14.34
CA LEU A 98 -2.26 17.37 13.26
C LEU A 98 -3.64 16.74 13.01
N ILE A 99 -4.70 17.42 13.45
CA ILE A 99 -6.08 16.93 13.34
C ILE A 99 -6.81 17.73 12.26
N GLN A 100 -7.39 17.05 11.26
CA GLN A 100 -8.28 17.69 10.30
C GLN A 100 -9.59 18.12 10.96
N GLY A 101 -10.27 19.13 10.41
CA GLY A 101 -11.56 19.62 10.90
C GLY A 101 -12.69 18.57 10.96
N ASN A 102 -12.53 17.41 10.31
CA ASN A 102 -13.44 16.26 10.36
C ASN A 102 -13.11 15.23 11.47
N GLY A 103 -12.12 15.51 12.33
CA GLY A 103 -11.69 14.62 13.41
C GLY A 103 -10.79 13.45 12.99
N ALA A 104 -10.41 13.37 11.70
CA ALA A 104 -9.36 12.46 11.26
C ALA A 104 -8.00 12.98 11.73
N VAL A 105 -7.22 12.09 12.35
CA VAL A 105 -5.80 12.37 12.60
C VAL A 105 -5.08 12.23 11.28
N MET A 106 -4.42 13.31 10.85
CA MET A 106 -3.39 13.16 9.85
C MET A 106 -2.33 12.27 10.47
N GLN A 107 -2.07 11.09 9.89
CA GLN A 107 -0.75 10.53 10.09
C GLN A 107 0.20 11.60 9.56
N ASN A 108 0.99 12.17 10.46
CA ASN A 108 1.89 13.23 10.05
C ASN A 108 2.85 12.62 9.03
N SER A 109 2.78 13.08 7.78
CA SER A 109 3.71 12.65 6.72
C SER A 109 5.15 12.97 7.11
N ASP A 110 5.36 13.96 7.99
CA ASP A 110 6.66 14.28 8.59
C ASP A 110 7.17 13.18 9.55
N LEU A 111 6.36 12.15 9.84
CA LEU A 111 6.76 10.94 10.58
C LEU A 111 6.96 9.73 9.66
N MET A 112 6.75 9.87 8.35
CA MET A 112 7.26 8.89 7.41
C MET A 112 8.79 8.90 7.50
N PRO A 113 9.44 7.72 7.48
CA PRO A 113 10.89 7.65 7.37
C PRO A 113 11.41 8.49 6.20
N GLU A 114 12.57 9.13 6.32
CA GLU A 114 13.10 10.01 5.27
C GLU A 114 14.14 9.31 4.38
N VAL A 115 14.32 9.81 3.15
CA VAL A 115 15.40 9.35 2.28
C VAL A 115 16.76 9.66 2.93
N GLY A 116 17.63 8.65 2.98
CA GLY A 116 18.94 8.70 3.63
C GLY A 116 18.97 8.03 5.00
N GLU A 117 17.83 7.98 5.70
CA GLU A 117 17.72 7.41 7.04
C GLU A 117 17.56 5.88 7.01
N PRO A 118 18.02 5.17 8.07
CA PRO A 118 17.74 3.75 8.23
C PRO A 118 16.24 3.51 8.42
N LEU A 119 15.66 2.58 7.65
CA LEU A 119 14.29 2.14 7.91
C LEU A 119 14.26 1.34 9.22
N PRO A 120 13.30 1.58 10.15
CA PRO A 120 13.15 0.75 11.33
C PRO A 120 13.01 -0.74 10.93
N PRO A 121 13.58 -1.67 11.70
CA PRO A 121 13.67 -3.06 11.27
C PRO A 121 12.30 -3.72 11.15
N PHE A 122 12.21 -4.70 10.23
CA PHE A 122 11.05 -5.56 10.03
C PHE A 122 11.41 -7.04 9.96
N VAL A 123 10.40 -7.86 10.25
CA VAL A 123 10.35 -9.29 9.97
C VAL A 123 9.01 -9.59 9.32
N MET A 124 9.05 -9.97 8.04
CA MET A 124 7.87 -10.29 7.22
C MET A 124 7.85 -11.78 6.88
N HIS A 125 6.65 -12.36 6.79
CA HIS A 125 6.46 -13.74 6.34
C HIS A 125 5.84 -13.71 4.96
N GLY A 126 6.60 -14.11 3.95
CA GLY A 126 6.14 -14.11 2.57
C GLY A 126 5.25 -15.31 2.28
N LEU A 127 4.38 -15.15 1.28
CA LEU A 127 3.54 -16.22 0.72
C LEU A 127 4.37 -17.37 0.12
N ASP A 128 5.67 -17.15 -0.12
CA ASP A 128 6.60 -18.20 -0.55
C ASP A 128 7.13 -19.06 0.62
N GLY A 129 6.59 -18.88 1.82
CA GLY A 129 6.93 -19.61 3.03
C GLY A 129 8.22 -19.12 3.71
N LYS A 130 8.84 -18.03 3.25
CA LYS A 130 10.10 -17.52 3.81
C LYS A 130 9.90 -16.38 4.81
N GLU A 131 10.79 -16.34 5.80
CA GLU A 131 10.98 -15.19 6.68
C GLU A 131 11.95 -14.17 6.04
N TYR A 132 11.52 -12.93 5.95
CA TYR A 132 12.31 -11.79 5.49
C TYR A 132 12.61 -10.86 6.66
N ASN A 133 13.78 -11.02 7.26
CA ASN A 133 14.28 -10.14 8.32
C ASN A 133 15.22 -9.08 7.73
N SER A 134 14.87 -7.80 7.87
CA SER A 134 15.63 -6.67 7.29
C SER A 134 17.10 -6.61 7.70
N GLU A 135 17.43 -7.10 8.90
CA GLU A 135 18.81 -7.14 9.41
C GLU A 135 19.62 -8.24 8.72
N LYS A 136 18.97 -9.37 8.38
CA LYS A 136 19.58 -10.46 7.60
C LYS A 136 19.65 -10.17 6.10
N LEU A 137 18.89 -9.17 5.62
CA LEU A 137 18.86 -8.75 4.22
C LEU A 137 19.95 -7.71 3.87
N ARG A 138 20.77 -7.28 4.84
CA ARG A 138 21.90 -6.38 4.58
C ARG A 138 22.83 -6.98 3.50
N GLY A 139 23.33 -6.12 2.63
CA GLY A 139 24.06 -6.50 1.42
C GLY A 139 23.18 -6.61 0.17
N LYS A 140 21.85 -6.63 0.30
CA LYS A 140 20.89 -6.65 -0.82
C LYS A 140 20.10 -5.34 -0.86
N TYR A 141 19.61 -4.99 -2.05
CA TYR A 141 18.55 -3.98 -2.16
C TYR A 141 17.22 -4.62 -1.76
N VAL A 142 16.34 -3.82 -1.15
CA VAL A 142 14.99 -4.27 -0.78
C VAL A 142 13.96 -3.29 -1.28
N LEU A 143 13.01 -3.74 -2.09
CA LEU A 143 11.86 -2.96 -2.53
C LEU A 143 10.63 -3.37 -1.72
N LEU A 144 10.08 -2.44 -0.94
CA LEU A 144 8.84 -2.63 -0.20
C LEU A 144 7.71 -1.93 -0.94
N GLY A 145 6.65 -2.67 -1.28
CA GLY A 145 5.40 -2.13 -1.80
C GLY A 145 4.31 -2.23 -0.75
N PHE A 146 3.66 -1.11 -0.46
CA PHE A 146 2.63 -0.98 0.56
C PHE A 146 1.25 -0.90 -0.08
N TRP A 147 0.47 -1.97 -0.03
CA TRP A 147 -0.85 -2.08 -0.65
C TRP A 147 -1.95 -2.19 0.41
N VAL A 148 -3.18 -1.81 0.06
CA VAL A 148 -4.37 -2.11 0.86
C VAL A 148 -4.80 -3.55 0.61
N LYS A 149 -5.18 -3.83 -0.64
CA LYS A 149 -5.53 -5.15 -1.15
C LYS A 149 -5.02 -5.29 -2.58
N PHE A 150 -4.80 -6.51 -3.03
CA PHE A 150 -4.43 -6.85 -4.40
C PHE A 150 -5.67 -6.94 -5.29
N GLU A 151 -6.40 -5.83 -5.38
CA GLU A 151 -7.63 -5.73 -6.15
C GLU A 151 -7.56 -4.55 -7.15
N LYS A 152 -8.36 -4.62 -8.22
CA LYS A 152 -8.50 -3.50 -9.16
C LYS A 152 -9.17 -2.30 -8.45
N PRO A 153 -8.84 -1.05 -8.81
CA PRO A 153 -7.93 -0.65 -9.90
C PRO A 153 -6.46 -0.54 -9.49
N LEU A 154 -6.13 -0.64 -8.19
CA LEU A 154 -4.78 -0.38 -7.70
C LEU A 154 -3.81 -1.49 -8.12
N TYR A 155 -4.25 -2.74 -8.06
CA TYR A 155 -3.49 -3.90 -8.46
C TYR A 155 -3.90 -4.37 -9.86
N THR A 156 -3.02 -4.16 -10.84
CA THR A 156 -3.22 -4.55 -12.24
C THR A 156 -1.95 -5.16 -12.83
N PHE A 157 -2.08 -5.80 -14.00
CA PHE A 157 -0.91 -6.26 -14.75
C PHE A 157 0.04 -5.11 -15.11
N ALA A 158 -0.50 -3.92 -15.43
CA ALA A 158 0.32 -2.76 -15.75
C ALA A 158 1.12 -2.28 -14.52
N SER A 159 0.48 -2.13 -13.36
CA SER A 159 1.15 -1.68 -12.13
C SER A 159 2.16 -2.68 -11.59
N THR A 160 1.98 -3.97 -11.84
CA THR A 160 2.95 -5.02 -11.46
C THR A 160 4.08 -5.19 -12.47
N LYS A 161 3.83 -4.93 -13.77
CA LYS A 161 4.85 -5.05 -14.83
C LYS A 161 6.01 -4.07 -14.66
N VAL A 162 5.75 -2.84 -14.21
CA VAL A 162 6.82 -1.86 -13.96
C VAL A 162 7.77 -2.34 -12.85
N ILE A 163 7.22 -3.02 -11.83
CA ILE A 163 7.98 -3.58 -10.70
C ILE A 163 8.85 -4.75 -11.18
N SER A 164 8.26 -5.72 -11.89
CA SER A 164 9.02 -6.88 -12.40
C SER A 164 10.10 -6.47 -13.40
N THR A 165 9.82 -5.49 -14.27
CA THR A 165 10.80 -4.95 -15.22
C THR A 165 12.00 -4.35 -14.49
N PHE A 166 11.77 -3.48 -13.52
CA PHE A 166 12.84 -2.87 -12.71
C PHE A 166 13.72 -3.92 -12.03
N ILE A 167 13.12 -4.96 -11.47
CA ILE A 167 13.85 -6.05 -10.79
C ILE A 167 14.67 -6.87 -11.79
N ASP A 168 14.08 -7.23 -12.93
CA ASP A 168 14.74 -8.06 -13.94
C ASP A 168 15.91 -7.32 -14.61
N GLU A 169 15.77 -6.02 -14.88
CA GLU A 169 16.84 -5.18 -15.43
C GLU A 169 18.03 -5.06 -14.47
N ASN A 170 17.76 -4.85 -13.18
CA ASN A 170 18.82 -4.82 -12.17
C ASN A 170 19.46 -6.20 -11.96
N ARG A 171 18.65 -7.28 -12.00
CA ARG A 171 19.17 -8.66 -11.94
C ARG A 171 20.12 -8.97 -13.09
N LYS A 172 19.80 -8.54 -14.32
CA LYS A 172 20.70 -8.68 -15.49
C LYS A 172 22.03 -7.94 -15.31
N ARG A 173 22.07 -6.93 -14.45
CA ARG A 173 23.27 -6.16 -14.08
C ARG A 173 23.99 -6.74 -12.85
N GLY A 174 23.58 -7.91 -12.36
CA GLY A 174 24.16 -8.57 -11.19
C GLY A 174 23.70 -7.99 -9.85
N ILE A 175 22.64 -7.17 -9.84
CA ILE A 175 22.11 -6.54 -8.62
C ILE A 175 20.87 -7.31 -8.17
N GLU A 176 20.97 -7.94 -7.00
CA GLU A 176 19.83 -8.63 -6.39
C GLU A 176 18.93 -7.63 -5.63
N ILE A 177 17.63 -7.67 -5.94
CA ILE A 177 16.59 -6.91 -5.25
C ILE A 177 15.60 -7.90 -4.65
N VAL A 178 15.43 -7.85 -3.33
CA VAL A 178 14.35 -8.55 -2.62
C VAL A 178 13.12 -7.65 -2.66
N SER A 179 12.05 -8.11 -3.30
CA SER A 179 10.83 -7.31 -3.49
C SER A 179 9.67 -7.91 -2.71
N LEU A 180 9.06 -7.14 -1.82
CA LEU A 180 8.00 -7.58 -0.88
C LEU A 180 6.77 -6.67 -1.01
N GLY A 181 5.57 -7.24 -1.01
CA GLY A 181 4.32 -6.48 -1.08
C GLY A 181 3.42 -6.71 0.13
N THR A 182 3.21 -5.69 0.98
CA THR A 182 2.32 -5.79 2.14
C THR A 182 0.86 -5.61 1.73
N THR A 183 -0.07 -6.29 2.40
CA THR A 183 -1.51 -6.24 2.08
C THR A 183 -2.36 -6.60 3.29
N LEU A 184 -3.67 -6.28 3.24
CA LEU A 184 -4.68 -6.83 4.13
C LEU A 184 -5.10 -8.25 3.75
N ASN A 185 -4.82 -8.68 2.52
CA ASN A 185 -5.32 -9.95 2.03
C ASN A 185 -4.82 -11.13 2.89
N THR A 186 -5.68 -12.13 3.06
CA THR A 186 -5.28 -13.43 3.61
C THR A 186 -4.34 -14.15 2.64
N GLU A 187 -3.71 -15.23 3.10
CA GLU A 187 -2.93 -16.12 2.24
C GLU A 187 -3.74 -16.63 1.04
N ASP A 188 -4.95 -17.13 1.28
CA ASP A 188 -5.87 -17.59 0.22
C ASP A 188 -6.26 -16.47 -0.75
N GLU A 189 -6.63 -15.30 -0.23
CA GLU A 189 -6.97 -14.14 -1.07
C GLU A 189 -5.76 -13.68 -1.91
N CYS A 190 -4.54 -13.77 -1.38
CA CYS A 190 -3.34 -13.49 -2.15
C CYS A 190 -3.19 -14.51 -3.29
N LEU A 191 -3.32 -15.81 -3.01
CA LEU A 191 -3.22 -16.88 -4.01
C LEU A 191 -4.24 -16.71 -5.15
N GLU A 192 -5.43 -16.22 -4.85
CA GLU A 192 -6.47 -15.90 -5.83
C GLU A 192 -6.16 -14.63 -6.64
N ALA A 193 -5.65 -13.60 -5.97
CA ALA A 193 -5.41 -12.28 -6.58
C ALA A 193 -4.17 -12.24 -7.49
N ILE A 194 -3.14 -13.04 -7.19
CA ILE A 194 -1.87 -12.98 -7.94
C ILE A 194 -2.07 -13.63 -9.31
N PRO A 195 -1.76 -12.92 -10.42
CA PRO A 195 -1.76 -13.54 -11.73
C PRO A 195 -0.84 -14.75 -11.73
N LYS A 196 -1.26 -15.85 -12.36
CA LYS A 196 -0.46 -17.09 -12.53
C LYS A 196 0.96 -16.87 -13.08
N ARG A 197 1.27 -15.67 -13.58
CA ARG A 197 2.60 -15.20 -13.99
C ARG A 197 2.98 -13.95 -13.17
N ASN A 198 3.52 -14.21 -11.98
CA ASN A 198 4.38 -13.39 -11.11
C ASN A 198 4.26 -11.84 -11.21
N CYS A 199 3.85 -11.21 -10.10
CA CYS A 199 3.68 -9.76 -9.94
C CYS A 199 4.97 -8.98 -9.61
N GLY A 200 6.13 -9.63 -9.62
CA GLY A 200 7.42 -8.98 -9.37
C GLY A 200 7.72 -8.71 -7.90
N PHE A 201 6.93 -9.24 -6.98
CA PHE A 201 7.21 -9.17 -5.55
C PHE A 201 6.68 -10.42 -4.87
N VAL A 202 7.21 -10.72 -3.69
CA VAL A 202 6.66 -11.74 -2.80
C VAL A 202 5.56 -11.09 -1.95
N PRO A 203 4.31 -11.54 -2.08
CA PRO A 203 3.22 -11.05 -1.25
C PRO A 203 3.46 -11.39 0.21
N VAL A 204 3.11 -10.47 1.10
CA VAL A 204 3.18 -10.64 2.55
C VAL A 204 1.74 -10.51 3.05
N PRO A 205 1.01 -11.63 3.22
CA PRO A 205 -0.38 -11.61 3.68
C PRO A 205 -0.53 -10.96 5.06
N GLU A 206 -1.72 -10.44 5.35
CA GLU A 206 -2.13 -9.95 6.68
C GLU A 206 -1.13 -8.98 7.35
N SER A 207 -0.43 -8.19 6.54
CA SER A 207 0.73 -7.40 6.95
C SER A 207 0.48 -5.90 6.92
N TYR A 208 -0.79 -5.49 6.82
CA TYR A 208 -1.18 -4.09 6.73
C TYR A 208 -0.69 -3.22 7.89
N GLY A 209 -0.40 -3.79 9.06
CA GLY A 209 0.19 -3.06 10.19
C GLY A 209 1.55 -2.42 9.90
N PHE A 210 2.27 -2.85 8.85
CA PHE A 210 3.47 -2.15 8.38
C PHE A 210 3.18 -0.78 7.77
N ASN A 211 2.01 -0.56 7.15
CA ASN A 211 1.58 0.77 6.72
C ASN A 211 1.52 1.71 7.93
N GLN A 212 0.92 1.24 9.02
CA GLN A 212 0.79 2.01 10.26
C GLN A 212 2.13 2.22 10.99
N ARG A 213 3.03 1.23 10.92
CA ARG A 213 4.38 1.31 11.48
C ARG A 213 5.22 2.38 10.79
N TYR A 214 5.18 2.43 9.46
CA TYR A 214 5.98 3.36 8.65
C TYR A 214 5.22 4.61 8.22
N LYS A 215 4.04 4.84 8.81
CA LYS A 215 3.21 6.02 8.57
C LYS A 215 2.80 6.23 7.10
N ILE A 216 2.63 5.12 6.37
CA ILE A 216 2.20 5.12 4.98
C ILE A 216 0.70 5.39 4.93
N SER A 217 0.34 6.59 4.48
CA SER A 217 -1.06 7.02 4.35
C SER A 217 -1.61 6.88 2.93
N GLU A 218 -0.76 6.99 1.91
CA GLU A 218 -1.12 6.79 0.51
C GLU A 218 -0.73 5.38 0.07
N THR A 219 -1.57 4.71 -0.72
CA THR A 219 -1.30 3.36 -1.20
C THR A 219 -1.80 3.20 -2.65
N PRO A 220 -1.10 2.46 -3.52
CA PRO A 220 0.18 1.82 -3.25
C PRO A 220 1.33 2.82 -3.13
N TYR A 221 2.26 2.52 -2.22
CA TYR A 221 3.46 3.32 -1.98
C TYR A 221 4.68 2.42 -1.95
N PHE A 222 5.83 2.92 -2.38
CA PHE A 222 7.04 2.14 -2.53
C PHE A 222 8.20 2.77 -1.77
N ILE A 223 8.98 1.92 -1.10
CA ILE A 223 10.22 2.29 -0.45
C ILE A 223 11.33 1.37 -0.97
N LEU A 224 12.38 1.95 -1.54
CA LEU A 224 13.59 1.24 -1.92
C LEU A 224 14.65 1.43 -0.84
N LEU A 225 15.13 0.34 -0.27
CA LEU A 225 16.26 0.31 0.67
C LEU A 225 17.55 -0.06 -0.04
N ASP A 226 18.64 0.61 0.31
CA ASP A 226 19.98 0.23 -0.12
C ASP A 226 20.55 -0.98 0.65
N LYS A 227 21.77 -1.38 0.30
CA LYS A 227 22.47 -2.52 0.91
C LYS A 227 22.77 -2.34 2.41
N LYS A 228 22.75 -1.11 2.92
CA LYS A 228 22.90 -0.80 4.35
C LYS A 228 21.53 -0.75 5.06
N GLY A 229 20.45 -0.87 4.31
CA GLY A 229 19.06 -0.76 4.77
C GLY A 229 18.63 0.68 5.05
N ASN A 230 19.30 1.64 4.44
CA ASN A 230 18.87 3.03 4.44
C ASN A 230 17.91 3.25 3.29
N ILE A 231 16.99 4.18 3.45
CA ILE A 231 16.01 4.52 2.43
C ILE A 231 16.73 5.25 1.30
N LYS A 232 16.79 4.61 0.14
CA LYS A 232 17.41 5.17 -1.06
C LYS A 232 16.44 6.04 -1.84
N ALA A 233 15.18 5.65 -1.89
CA ALA A 233 14.12 6.38 -2.57
C ALA A 233 12.76 5.90 -2.08
N MET A 234 11.75 6.74 -2.28
CA MET A 234 10.37 6.42 -1.97
C MET A 234 9.44 7.19 -2.90
N ALA A 235 8.31 6.57 -3.25
CA ALA A 235 7.37 7.15 -4.21
C ALA A 235 5.98 6.53 -4.08
N PRO A 236 4.91 7.31 -4.30
CA PRO A 236 3.62 6.74 -4.62
C PRO A 236 3.69 6.01 -5.96
N HIS A 237 2.77 5.07 -6.20
CA HIS A 237 2.75 4.29 -7.44
C HIS A 237 2.67 5.11 -8.74
N THR A 238 2.07 6.31 -8.71
CA THR A 238 2.02 7.23 -9.85
C THR A 238 3.38 7.78 -10.26
N GLU A 239 4.36 7.72 -9.36
CA GLU A 239 5.70 8.27 -9.52
C GLU A 239 6.77 7.19 -9.37
N PHE A 240 6.42 5.92 -9.61
CA PHE A 240 7.36 4.80 -9.48
C PHE A 240 8.61 4.95 -10.36
N SER A 241 8.54 5.73 -11.45
CA SER A 241 9.68 6.08 -12.30
C SER A 241 10.85 6.69 -11.51
N THR A 242 10.57 7.47 -10.46
CA THR A 242 11.58 8.05 -9.57
C THR A 242 12.43 7.00 -8.86
N ILE A 243 11.90 5.78 -8.69
CA ILE A 243 12.62 4.61 -8.19
C ILE A 243 13.22 3.82 -9.35
N SER A 244 12.43 3.52 -10.39
CA SER A 244 12.85 2.59 -11.44
C SER A 244 13.97 3.11 -12.34
N GLU A 245 14.09 4.44 -12.48
CA GLU A 245 15.16 5.08 -13.27
C GLU A 245 16.50 5.18 -12.50
N LEU A 246 16.53 4.80 -11.23
CA LEU A 246 17.75 4.84 -10.43
C LEU A 246 18.78 3.83 -10.92
N VAL A 247 20.00 4.31 -11.13
CA VAL A 247 21.15 3.44 -11.38
C VAL A 247 21.66 2.87 -10.06
N LEU A 248 21.25 1.64 -9.74
CA LEU A 248 21.75 0.91 -8.57
C LEU A 248 23.20 0.44 -8.79
N ARG A 249 23.94 0.25 -7.69
CA ARG A 249 25.35 -0.18 -7.67
C ARG A 249 25.62 -1.18 -6.55
#